data_AF-A0A6I3ECG3-F1
#
_entry.id   AF-A0A6I3ECG3-F1
#
_cell.length_a   1.000
_cell.length_b   1.000
_cell.length_c   1.000
_cell.angle_alpha   90.00
_cell.angle_beta   90.00
_cell.angle_gamma   90.00
#
_symmetry.space_group_name_H-M   'P 1'
#
loop_
_entity.id
_entity.type
_entity.pdbx_description
1 polymer ?
#
loop_
_entity_poly.entity_id
_entity_poly.type
_entity_poly.pdbx_seq_one_letter_code
_entity_poly.pdbx_strand_id
1 'polypeptide(L)' 'MISKYWTSPETTGINRLPMLNIEHLEKISLDGIWRFQLLASPTDTSHKKWSKIEVPGLWTMQPHSQIFFDKPIYTN' A
#
# COMPACT_ATOMS: atom_id res chain seq x y z
N MET A 1 -23.31 10.15 0.27
CA MET A 1 -21.90 10.54 0.10
C MET A 1 -21.08 9.50 0.84
N ILE A 2 -20.23 8.71 0.17
CA ILE A 2 -19.39 7.73 0.88
C ILE A 2 -18.44 8.53 1.77
N SER A 3 -18.54 8.30 3.08
CA SER A 3 -17.60 8.82 4.08
C SER A 3 -16.18 8.41 3.69
N LYS A 4 -15.19 9.30 3.84
CA LYS A 4 -13.78 8.96 3.63
C LYS A 4 -13.43 7.80 4.56
N TYR A 5 -13.15 6.63 4.01
CA TYR A 5 -12.96 5.42 4.82
C TYR A 5 -11.80 5.57 5.82
N TRP A 6 -10.76 6.35 5.47
CA TRP A 6 -9.62 6.64 6.34
C TRP A 6 -9.92 7.59 7.53
N THR A 7 -11.14 8.15 7.62
CA THR A 7 -11.58 8.93 8.80
C THR A 7 -12.56 8.16 9.69
N SER A 8 -12.86 6.91 9.37
CA SER A 8 -13.84 6.08 10.08
C SER A 8 -13.11 4.98 10.86
N PRO A 9 -12.91 5.12 12.19
CA PRO A 9 -12.18 4.12 12.97
C PRO A 9 -12.87 2.75 12.98
N GLU A 10 -14.20 2.72 12.84
CA GLU A 10 -14.98 1.47 12.82
C GLU A 10 -14.85 0.70 11.51
N THR A 11 -14.35 1.34 10.45
CA THR A 11 -14.16 0.70 9.14
C THR A 11 -12.86 -0.10 9.12
N THR A 12 -12.93 -1.34 9.59
CA THR A 12 -11.77 -2.26 9.65
C THR A 12 -11.56 -3.12 8.40
N GLY A 13 -12.51 -3.09 7.45
CA GLY A 13 -12.45 -3.82 6.19
C GLY A 13 -13.72 -3.64 5.36
N ILE A 14 -13.58 -3.70 4.03
CA ILE A 14 -14.69 -3.63 3.07
C ILE A 14 -14.61 -4.89 2.21
N ASN A 15 -15.69 -5.68 2.15
CA ASN A 15 -15.74 -6.96 1.43
C ASN A 15 -14.64 -7.96 1.82
N ARG A 16 -14.05 -7.82 3.02
CA ARG A 16 -13.07 -8.77 3.54
C ARG A 16 -13.81 -10.05 3.93
N LEU A 17 -13.39 -11.18 3.39
CA LEU A 17 -13.89 -12.48 3.84
C LEU A 17 -13.54 -12.69 5.33
N PRO A 18 -14.38 -13.41 6.11
CA PRO A 18 -14.05 -13.78 7.48
C PRO A 18 -12.70 -14.50 7.56
N MET A 19 -12.02 -14.39 8.70
CA MET A 19 -10.82 -15.19 8.94
C MET A 19 -11.21 -16.67 9.01
N LEU A 20 -10.47 -17.52 8.30
CA LEU A 20 -10.71 -18.95 8.22
C LEU A 20 -9.39 -19.69 8.49
N ASN A 21 -9.48 -20.88 9.08
CA ASN A 21 -8.35 -21.79 9.27
C ASN A 21 -8.27 -22.81 8.13
N ILE A 22 -8.16 -22.31 6.89
CA ILE A 22 -8.10 -23.15 5.68
C ILE A 22 -6.68 -23.08 5.12
N GLU A 23 -6.12 -24.24 4.78
CA GLU A 23 -4.84 -24.30 4.08
C GLU A 23 -5.02 -24.00 2.59
N HIS A 24 -4.21 -23.08 2.06
CA HIS A 24 -4.22 -22.70 0.65
C HIS A 24 -3.19 -23.51 -0.14
N LEU A 25 -3.58 -24.73 -0.54
CA LEU A 25 -2.72 -25.66 -1.28
C LEU A 25 -2.46 -25.16 -2.72
N GLU A 26 -3.49 -24.63 -3.39
CA GLU A 26 -3.37 -24.02 -4.70
C GLU A 26 -3.18 -22.51 -4.57
N LYS A 27 -1.98 -22.03 -4.88
CA LYS A 27 -1.63 -20.61 -4.82
C LYS A 27 -0.63 -20.22 -5.90
N ILE A 28 -0.69 -18.96 -6.32
CA ILE A 28 0.25 -18.34 -7.24
C ILE A 28 0.88 -17.17 -6.49
N SER A 29 2.22 -17.11 -6.45
CA SER A 29 2.91 -15.92 -5.93
C SER A 29 2.76 -14.76 -6.92
N LEU A 30 2.46 -13.58 -6.39
CA LEU A 30 2.44 -12.31 -7.14
C LEU A 30 3.60 -11.40 -6.69
N ASP A 31 4.59 -11.96 -5.99
CA ASP A 31 5.79 -11.25 -5.58
C ASP A 31 6.59 -10.84 -6.81
N GLY A 32 7.27 -9.70 -6.71
CA GLY A 32 8.09 -9.16 -7.80
C GLY A 32 7.89 -7.67 -7.99
N ILE A 33 8.09 -7.19 -9.22
CA ILE A 33 8.11 -5.77 -9.52
C ILE A 33 6.72 -5.26 -9.86
N TRP A 34 6.25 -4.31 -9.05
CA TRP A 34 4.96 -3.64 -9.22
C TRP A 34 5.14 -2.20 -9.68
N ARG A 35 4.17 -1.69 -10.44
CA ARG A 35 4.07 -0.25 -10.72
C ARG A 35 3.59 0.45 -9.45
N PHE A 36 4.27 1.51 -9.05
CA PHE A 36 3.99 2.22 -7.80
C PHE A 36 4.02 3.75 -7.96
N GLN A 37 3.27 4.45 -7.11
CA GLN A 37 3.33 5.91 -6.97
C GLN A 37 3.15 6.29 -5.50
N LEU A 38 4.08 7.09 -4.98
CA LEU A 38 3.96 7.75 -3.70
C LEU A 38 3.42 9.17 -3.92
N LEU A 39 2.26 9.47 -3.32
CA LEU A 39 1.62 10.79 -3.37
C LEU A 39 1.72 11.47 -1.99
N ALA A 40 1.67 12.80 -1.95
CA ALA A 40 1.84 13.57 -0.72
C ALA A 40 0.55 13.62 0.12
N SER A 41 -0.62 13.55 -0.53
CA SER A 41 -1.94 13.59 0.11
C SER A 41 -2.87 12.53 -0.46
N PRO A 42 -3.81 11.98 0.34
CA PRO A 42 -4.84 11.06 -0.15
C PRO A 42 -5.80 11.66 -1.17
N THR A 43 -5.82 13.00 -1.32
CA THR A 43 -6.65 13.69 -2.32
C THR A 43 -5.90 14.03 -3.61
N ASP A 44 -4.61 13.71 -3.70
CA ASP A 44 -3.83 13.96 -4.90
C ASP A 44 -4.26 13.01 -6.03
N THR A 45 -4.23 13.52 -7.26
CA THR A 45 -4.49 12.71 -8.43
C THR A 45 -3.26 11.89 -8.81
N SER A 46 -3.44 10.61 -9.15
CA SER A 46 -2.36 9.79 -9.71
C SER A 46 -1.77 10.40 -10.98
N HIS A 47 -0.46 10.30 -11.16
CA HIS A 47 0.20 10.79 -12.37
C HIS A 47 0.21 9.74 -13.49
N LYS A 48 0.40 10.16 -14.74
CA LYS A 48 0.50 9.23 -15.89
C LYS A 48 1.72 8.32 -15.83
N LYS A 49 2.85 8.82 -15.30
CA LYS A 49 4.12 8.07 -15.21
C LYS A 49 4.26 7.42 -13.83
N TRP A 50 4.43 6.11 -13.81
CA TRP A 50 4.55 5.32 -12.58
C TRP A 50 6.00 4.85 -12.41
N SER A 51 6.45 4.76 -11.16
CA SER A 51 7.72 4.12 -10.83
C SER A 51 7.52 2.61 -10.66
N LYS A 52 8.59 1.92 -10.24
CA LYS A 52 8.59 0.48 -9.96
C LYS A 52 9.10 0.24 -8.55
N ILE A 53 8.58 -0.77 -7.87
CA ILE A 53 9.05 -1.23 -6.55
C ILE A 53 8.95 -2.76 -6.47
N GLU A 54 9.83 -3.39 -5.68
CA GLU A 54 9.68 -4.81 -5.34
C GLU A 54 8.66 -5.00 -4.21
N VAL A 55 7.83 -6.03 -4.35
CA VAL A 55 6.83 -6.47 -3.38
C VAL A 55 7.11 -7.95 -3.05
N PRO A 56 7.18 -8.33 -1.76
CA PRO A 56 7.00 -7.50 -0.57
C PRO A 56 8.20 -6.59 -0.26
N GLY A 57 7.93 -5.40 0.31
CA GLY A 57 8.98 -4.45 0.69
C GLY A 57 8.41 -3.18 1.36
N LEU A 58 9.27 -2.41 2.03
CA LEU A 58 8.92 -1.13 2.63
C LEU A 58 9.28 0.03 1.68
N TRP A 59 8.30 0.88 1.33
CA TRP A 59 8.58 2.04 0.46
C TRP A 59 9.49 3.08 1.12
N THR A 60 9.45 3.21 2.45
CA THR A 60 10.27 4.16 3.23
C THR A 60 11.76 3.81 3.23
N MET A 61 12.11 2.55 2.95
CA MET A 61 13.48 2.06 2.88
C MET A 61 14.14 2.27 1.51
N GLN A 62 13.41 2.75 0.51
CA GLN A 62 13.96 3.00 -0.82
C GLN A 62 14.99 4.15 -0.79
N PRO A 63 16.00 4.14 -1.69
CA PRO A 63 16.93 5.25 -1.84
C PRO A 63 16.19 6.58 -2.02
N HIS A 64 16.62 7.61 -1.30
CA HIS A 64 15.95 8.91 -1.35
C HIS A 64 15.99 9.48 -2.77
N SER A 65 14.83 9.91 -3.25
CA SER A 65 14.65 10.49 -4.58
C SER A 65 13.39 11.34 -4.63
N GLN A 66 13.15 12.02 -5.77
CA GLN A 66 11.89 12.71 -6.02
C GLN A 66 10.67 11.77 -6.00
N ILE A 67 10.88 10.46 -6.24
CA ILE A 67 9.83 9.45 -6.24
C ILE A 67 9.62 8.88 -4.83
N PHE A 68 10.71 8.61 -4.11
CA PHE A 68 10.72 8.02 -2.77
C PHE A 68 11.29 9.01 -1.76
N PHE A 69 10.47 10.01 -1.43
CA PHE A 69 10.86 11.11 -0.54
C PHE A 69 10.65 10.80 0.95
N ASP A 70 9.71 9.90 1.28
CA ASP A 70 9.37 9.51 2.65
C ASP A 70 10.46 8.63 3.30
N LYS A 71 10.58 8.68 4.63
CA LYS A 71 11.64 8.02 5.41
C LYS A 71 11.13 7.39 6.69
N PRO A 72 11.84 6.38 7.25
CA PRO A 72 11.47 5.78 8.52
C PRO A 72 11.44 6.84 9.63
N ILE A 73 10.40 6.80 10.46
CA ILE A 73 10.22 7.68 11.61
C ILE A 73 10.29 6.80 12.87
N TYR A 74 11.11 7.22 13.83
CA TYR A 74 11.22 6.56 15.13
C TYR A 74 10.56 7.41 16.22
N THR A 75 9.67 6.79 16.99
CA THR A 75 9.01 7.36 18.17
C THR A 75 8.90 6.27 19.24
N ASN A 76 9.09 6.63 20.52
CA ASN A 76 8.97 5.74 21.68
C ASN A 76 7.79 6.13 22.56
#